data_AF-A0A1Y2MII6-F1
#
_entry.id   AF-A0A1Y2MII6-F1
#
_cell.length_a   1.000
_cell.length_b   1.000
_cell.length_c   1.000
_cell.angle_alpha   90.00
_cell.angle_beta   90.00
_cell.angle_gamma   90.00
#
_symmetry.space_group_name_H-M   'P 1'
#
loop_
_entity.id
_entity.type
_entity.pdbx_description
1 polymer ?
#
loop_
_entity_poly.entity_id
_entity_poly.type
_entity_poly.pdbx_seq_one_letter_code
_entity_poly.pdbx_strand_id
1 'polypeptide(L)'
;MTPLPPLDPPIGLTARVRLARDYYVRVDANDYSVDRQVIGRFVDVAATPGEVVIYCAGQVVARHQRSWARHAVITDPAHRDTAATMRRALAHDRSARRAAERRHLDGHPVTLRALPDYDALFGVDFTPTPIPDPSSDSSRDSPAEEVSSS
;
A
#
# COMPACT_ATOMS: atom_id res chain seq x y z
N MET A 1 -36.54 -49.89 7.05
CA MET A 1 -35.19 -49.32 7.20
C MET A 1 -35.14 -48.07 6.34
N THR A 2 -35.07 -46.89 6.96
CA THR A 2 -35.05 -45.61 6.24
C THR A 2 -33.61 -45.31 5.81
N PRO A 3 -33.34 -45.06 4.52
CA PRO A 3 -31.97 -44.77 4.06
C PRO A 3 -31.48 -43.42 4.60
N LEU A 4 -30.17 -43.31 4.81
CA LEU A 4 -29.53 -42.05 5.18
C LEU A 4 -29.67 -41.06 4.01
N PRO A 5 -29.92 -39.76 4.26
CA PRO A 5 -29.87 -38.76 3.20
C PRO A 5 -28.49 -38.77 2.50
N PRO A 6 -28.45 -38.54 1.17
CA PRO A 6 -27.22 -38.65 0.37
C PRO A 6 -26.25 -37.47 0.57
N LEU A 7 -26.64 -36.47 1.36
CA LEU A 7 -25.84 -35.29 1.65
C LEU A 7 -25.49 -35.28 3.13
N ASP A 8 -24.22 -35.05 3.42
CA ASP A 8 -23.76 -34.88 4.79
C ASP A 8 -24.46 -33.67 5.44
N PRO A 9 -24.92 -33.83 6.69
CA PRO A 9 -25.53 -32.71 7.39
C PRO A 9 -24.50 -31.59 7.57
N PRO A 10 -24.91 -30.32 7.47
CA PRO A 10 -24.01 -29.21 7.73
C PRO A 10 -23.52 -29.27 9.19
N ILE A 11 -22.20 -29.29 9.37
CA ILE A 11 -21.56 -29.30 10.68
C ILE A 11 -20.94 -27.95 11.01
N GLY A 12 -20.96 -27.61 12.30
CA GLY A 12 -20.32 -26.39 12.81
C GLY A 12 -21.15 -25.12 12.62
N LEU A 13 -20.54 -24.00 13.00
CA LEU A 13 -21.13 -22.67 12.86
C LEU A 13 -20.57 -22.01 11.61
N THR A 14 -21.45 -21.50 10.75
CA THR A 14 -21.09 -20.69 9.60
C THR A 14 -21.65 -19.29 9.73
N ALA A 15 -20.85 -18.29 9.40
CA ALA A 15 -21.28 -16.90 9.45
C ALA A 15 -20.58 -16.09 8.37
N ARG A 16 -21.28 -15.12 7.79
CA ARG A 16 -20.71 -14.16 6.86
C ARG A 16 -20.65 -12.80 7.51
N VAL A 17 -19.45 -12.22 7.61
CA VAL A 17 -19.21 -10.96 8.32
C VAL A 17 -18.37 -10.04 7.44
N ARG A 18 -18.68 -8.74 7.47
CA ARG A 18 -17.80 -7.74 6.87
C ARG A 18 -16.64 -7.47 7.82
N LEU A 19 -15.40 -7.75 7.38
CA LEU A 19 -14.24 -7.64 8.26
C LEU A 19 -14.01 -6.18 8.67
N ALA A 20 -14.01 -5.94 9.97
CA ALA A 20 -13.77 -4.63 10.55
C ALA A 20 -12.29 -4.23 10.49
N ARG A 21 -12.00 -2.95 10.78
CA ARG A 21 -10.66 -2.37 10.64
C ARG A 21 -9.65 -2.91 11.67
N ASP A 22 -10.16 -3.42 12.78
CA ASP A 22 -9.41 -4.11 13.82
C ASP A 22 -8.98 -5.53 13.41
N TYR A 23 -9.37 -6.02 12.22
CA TYR A 23 -8.99 -7.31 11.64
C TYR A 23 -9.30 -8.53 12.53
N TYR A 24 -10.27 -8.42 13.45
CA TYR A 24 -10.71 -9.54 14.27
C TYR A 24 -12.12 -10.00 13.90
N VAL A 25 -12.36 -11.30 14.06
CA VAL A 25 -13.67 -11.93 13.92
C VAL A 25 -14.03 -12.63 15.21
N ARG A 26 -15.23 -12.38 15.71
CA ARG A 26 -15.73 -12.99 16.95
C ARG A 26 -16.44 -14.31 16.68
N VAL A 27 -16.00 -15.37 17.37
CA VAL A 27 -16.64 -16.70 17.38
C VAL A 27 -16.71 -17.19 18.83
N ASP A 28 -17.92 -17.53 19.30
CA ASP A 28 -18.19 -18.03 20.67
C ASP A 28 -17.52 -17.24 21.80
N ALA A 29 -17.63 -15.91 21.75
CA ALA A 29 -17.01 -14.97 22.70
C ALA A 29 -15.47 -14.87 22.64
N ASN A 30 -14.81 -15.44 21.64
CA ASN A 30 -13.38 -15.26 21.39
C ASN A 30 -13.15 -14.51 20.08
N ASP A 31 -12.09 -13.70 20.04
CA ASP A 31 -11.71 -12.90 18.88
C ASP A 31 -10.52 -13.55 18.17
N TYR A 32 -10.67 -13.83 16.87
CA TYR A 32 -9.65 -14.44 16.03
C TYR A 32 -9.14 -13.45 15.00
N SER A 33 -7.82 -13.29 14.93
CA SER A 33 -7.20 -12.40 13.93
C SER A 33 -7.40 -12.91 12.50
N VAL A 34 -7.56 -11.99 11.55
CA VAL A 34 -7.63 -12.26 10.12
C VAL A 34 -6.54 -11.46 9.41
N ASP A 35 -6.12 -11.91 8.22
CA ASP A 35 -5.24 -11.12 7.38
C ASP A 35 -5.79 -9.70 7.15
N ARG A 36 -4.93 -8.71 7.41
CA ARG A 36 -5.23 -7.30 7.29
C ARG A 36 -5.47 -6.86 5.84
N GLN A 37 -4.98 -7.64 4.86
CA GLN A 37 -5.20 -7.40 3.43
C GLN A 37 -6.69 -7.45 3.03
N VAL A 38 -7.52 -8.15 3.80
CA VAL A 38 -8.95 -8.32 3.47
C VAL A 38 -9.89 -7.45 4.32
N ILE A 39 -9.37 -6.45 5.04
CA ILE A 39 -10.20 -5.48 5.77
C ILE A 39 -11.27 -4.87 4.85
N GLY A 40 -12.50 -4.75 5.35
CA GLY A 40 -13.63 -4.17 4.64
C GLY A 40 -14.28 -5.11 3.62
N ARG A 41 -13.72 -6.30 3.37
CA ARG A 41 -14.32 -7.32 2.52
C ARG A 41 -15.24 -8.23 3.34
N PHE A 42 -16.14 -8.92 2.65
CA PHE A 42 -16.93 -10.00 3.27
C PHE A 42 -16.05 -11.23 3.42
N VAL A 43 -16.06 -11.78 4.63
CA VAL A 43 -15.40 -13.04 4.96
C VAL A 43 -16.44 -14.06 5.43
N ASP A 44 -16.23 -15.30 5.02
CA ASP A 44 -17.04 -16.45 5.41
C ASP A 44 -16.28 -17.23 6.48
N VAL A 45 -16.90 -17.39 7.64
CA VAL A 45 -16.32 -18.04 8.82
C VAL A 45 -16.93 -19.42 8.92
N ALA A 46 -16.09 -20.44 9.04
CA ALA A 46 -16.49 -21.82 9.30
C ALA A 46 -15.81 -22.27 10.61
N ALA A 47 -16.61 -22.53 11.63
CA ALA A 47 -16.13 -22.97 12.94
C ALA A 47 -16.58 -24.40 13.21
N THR A 48 -15.63 -25.33 13.12
CA THR A 48 -15.79 -26.72 13.55
C THR A 48 -15.43 -26.85 15.04
N PRO A 49 -15.68 -27.98 15.71
CA PRO A 49 -15.28 -28.14 17.12
C PRO A 49 -13.77 -27.97 17.38
N GLY A 50 -12.93 -28.21 16.37
CA GLY A 50 -11.47 -28.14 16.48
C GLY A 50 -10.85 -26.89 15.87
N GLU A 51 -11.43 -26.30 14.82
CA GLU A 51 -10.81 -25.17 14.13
C GLU A 51 -11.81 -24.09 13.72
N VAL A 52 -11.29 -22.87 13.57
CA VAL A 52 -11.97 -21.73 12.95
C VAL A 52 -11.21 -21.39 11.68
N VAL A 53 -11.87 -21.55 10.53
CA VAL A 53 -11.33 -21.23 9.22
C VAL A 53 -12.09 -20.04 8.65
N ILE A 54 -11.37 -19.07 8.11
CA ILE A 54 -11.94 -17.84 7.57
C ILE A 54 -11.55 -17.75 6.10
N TYR A 55 -12.56 -17.54 5.27
CA TYR A 55 -12.43 -17.46 3.82
C TYR A 55 -12.77 -16.07 3.33
N CYS A 56 -12.10 -15.61 2.28
CA CYS A 56 -12.45 -14.42 1.54
C CYS A 56 -12.52 -14.78 0.06
N ALA A 57 -13.71 -14.70 -0.55
CA ALA A 57 -13.92 -15.10 -1.94
C ALA A 57 -13.37 -16.52 -2.26
N GLY A 58 -13.58 -17.48 -1.35
CA GLY A 58 -13.13 -18.87 -1.49
C GLY A 58 -11.65 -19.13 -1.16
N GLN A 59 -10.86 -18.10 -0.81
CA GLN A 59 -9.47 -18.26 -0.38
C GLN A 59 -9.36 -18.25 1.15
N VAL A 60 -8.57 -19.16 1.73
CA VAL A 60 -8.33 -19.18 3.18
C VAL A 60 -7.45 -17.98 3.55
N VAL A 61 -7.98 -17.11 4.41
CA VAL A 61 -7.29 -15.91 4.91
C VAL A 61 -6.89 -16.00 6.37
N ALA A 62 -7.41 -17.00 7.09
CA ALA A 62 -6.96 -17.34 8.43
C ALA A 62 -7.38 -18.77 8.79
N ARG A 63 -6.57 -19.45 9.60
CA ARG A 63 -6.89 -20.73 10.23
C ARG A 63 -6.41 -20.72 11.67
N HIS A 64 -7.29 -21.04 12.60
CA HIS A 64 -7.00 -21.04 14.04
C HIS A 64 -7.50 -22.31 14.69
N GLN A 65 -6.78 -22.80 15.71
CA GLN A 65 -7.34 -23.77 16.65
C GLN A 65 -8.50 -23.12 17.41
N ARG A 66 -9.65 -23.81 17.50
CA ARG A 66 -10.79 -23.29 18.24
C ARG A 66 -10.50 -23.29 19.74
N SER A 67 -10.66 -22.12 20.35
CA SER A 67 -10.66 -21.93 21.79
C SER A 67 -12.08 -21.95 22.33
N TRP A 68 -12.27 -22.67 23.45
CA TRP A 68 -13.50 -22.73 24.22
C TRP A 68 -13.46 -21.87 25.49
N ALA A 69 -12.42 -21.02 25.62
CA ALA A 69 -12.36 -19.99 26.63
C ALA A 69 -13.42 -18.89 26.37
N ARG A 70 -13.45 -17.87 27.23
CA ARG A 70 -14.27 -16.67 27.00
C ARG A 70 -13.39 -15.43 26.96
N HIS A 71 -13.70 -14.51 26.06
CA HIS A 71 -13.02 -13.22 25.89
C HIS A 71 -11.52 -13.33 25.58
N ALA A 72 -11.08 -14.43 24.96
CA ALA A 72 -9.70 -14.57 24.51
C ALA A 72 -9.50 -13.88 23.15
N VAL A 73 -8.30 -13.32 22.95
CA VAL A 73 -7.87 -12.75 21.66
C VAL A 73 -6.77 -13.63 21.09
N ILE A 74 -7.10 -14.41 20.06
CA ILE A 74 -6.19 -15.32 19.37
C ILE A 74 -5.60 -14.60 18.16
N THR A 75 -4.31 -14.28 18.23
CA THR A 75 -3.59 -13.55 17.18
C THR A 75 -2.49 -14.40 16.57
N ASP A 76 -2.58 -14.64 15.26
CA ASP A 76 -1.52 -15.28 14.49
C ASP A 76 -0.32 -14.32 14.38
N PRO A 77 0.92 -14.77 14.66
CA PRO A 77 2.11 -13.97 14.43
C PRO A 77 2.22 -13.44 12.99
N ALA A 78 1.86 -14.23 11.97
CA ALA A 78 1.90 -13.79 10.56
C ALA A 78 0.96 -12.61 10.30
N HIS A 79 -0.24 -12.60 10.89
CA HIS A 79 -1.16 -11.45 10.79
C HIS A 79 -0.59 -10.21 11.47
N ARG A 80 0.10 -10.38 12.61
CA ARG A 80 0.77 -9.29 13.32
C ARG A 80 1.88 -8.65 12.49
N ASP A 81 2.65 -9.48 11.79
CA ASP A 81 3.74 -9.04 10.92
C ASP A 81 3.21 -8.31 9.69
N THR A 82 2.19 -8.85 9.03
CA THR A 82 1.49 -8.16 7.94
C THR A 82 0.93 -6.81 8.40
N ALA A 83 0.30 -6.77 9.58
CA ALA A 83 -0.20 -5.54 10.17
C ALA A 83 0.92 -4.52 10.46
N ALA A 84 2.11 -4.97 10.88
CA ALA A 84 3.28 -4.13 11.11
C ALA A 84 3.84 -3.55 9.80
N THR A 85 4.00 -4.38 8.77
CA THR A 85 4.47 -3.95 7.44
C THR A 85 3.55 -2.89 6.85
N MET A 86 2.24 -3.13 6.87
CA MET A 86 1.26 -2.14 6.37
C MET A 86 1.28 -0.82 7.15
N ARG A 87 1.44 -0.86 8.47
CA ARG A 87 1.57 0.35 9.29
C ARG A 87 2.81 1.16 8.91
N ARG A 88 3.94 0.48 8.69
CA ARG A 88 5.19 1.13 8.24
C ARG A 88 5.03 1.78 6.87
N ALA A 89 4.42 1.07 5.91
CA ALA A 89 4.15 1.62 4.58
C ALA A 89 3.26 2.88 4.64
N LEU A 90 2.19 2.85 5.43
CA LEU A 90 1.32 4.01 5.62
C LEU A 90 2.04 5.19 6.30
N ALA A 91 2.91 4.91 7.28
CA ALA A 91 3.70 5.95 7.92
C ALA A 91 4.69 6.60 6.93
N HIS A 92 5.31 5.79 6.07
CA HIS A 92 6.22 6.26 5.03
C HIS A 92 5.51 7.16 4.01
N ASP A 93 4.37 6.72 3.47
CA ASP A 93 3.54 7.54 2.55
C ASP A 93 3.14 8.88 3.18
N ARG A 94 2.71 8.87 4.45
CA ARG A 94 2.40 10.11 5.19
C ARG A 94 3.62 11.03 5.35
N SER A 95 4.79 10.48 5.63
CA SER A 95 6.02 11.28 5.71
C SER A 95 6.43 11.85 4.36
N ALA A 96 6.29 11.08 3.27
CA ALA A 96 6.61 11.53 1.92
C ALA A 96 5.67 12.67 1.49
N ARG A 97 4.37 12.55 1.74
CA ARG A 97 3.39 13.62 1.47
C ARG A 97 3.71 14.90 2.26
N ARG A 98 4.01 14.76 3.56
CA ARG A 98 4.42 15.91 4.39
C ARG A 98 5.73 16.56 3.93
N ALA A 99 6.68 15.77 3.44
CA ALA A 99 7.94 16.30 2.90
C ALA A 99 7.73 17.00 1.54
N ALA A 100 6.77 16.54 0.74
CA ALA A 100 6.36 17.20 -0.49
C ALA A 100 5.58 18.50 -0.24
N GLU A 101 4.99 18.68 0.94
CA GLU A 101 4.42 19.96 1.38
C GLU A 101 5.55 20.87 1.89
N ARG A 102 6.12 21.72 1.04
CA ARG A 102 6.96 22.82 1.53
C ARG A 102 6.09 23.88 2.20
N ARG A 103 6.59 24.43 3.31
CA ARG A 103 6.00 25.62 3.93
C ARG A 103 6.64 26.84 3.30
N HIS A 104 5.81 27.81 2.90
CA HIS A 104 6.28 29.15 2.61
C HIS A 104 6.96 29.75 3.86
N LEU A 105 7.83 30.75 3.71
CA LEU A 105 8.49 31.44 4.85
C LEU A 105 7.46 32.01 5.84
N ASP A 106 6.31 32.39 5.32
CA ASP A 106 5.12 32.92 5.96
C ASP A 106 4.22 31.82 6.57
N GLY A 107 4.66 30.55 6.54
CA GLY A 107 4.05 29.42 7.25
C GLY A 107 2.89 28.73 6.52
N HIS A 108 2.45 29.28 5.39
CA HIS A 108 1.39 28.69 4.58
C HIS A 108 1.86 27.40 3.88
N PRO A 109 1.08 26.30 3.96
CA PRO A 109 1.39 25.06 3.26
C PRO A 109 1.17 25.23 1.75
N VAL A 110 2.18 24.95 0.94
CA VAL A 110 2.07 24.98 -0.53
C VAL A 110 2.31 23.58 -1.09
N THR A 111 1.39 23.11 -1.92
CA THR A 111 1.50 21.82 -2.61
C THR A 111 2.57 21.95 -3.71
N LEU A 112 3.65 21.15 -3.62
CA LEU A 112 4.66 21.14 -4.69
C LEU A 112 4.09 20.51 -5.96
N ARG A 113 4.17 21.26 -7.06
CA ARG A 113 3.85 20.82 -8.41
C ARG A 113 5.06 21.10 -9.31
N ALA A 114 5.23 20.35 -10.40
CA ALA A 114 6.32 20.59 -11.34
C ALA A 114 6.23 22.03 -11.85
N LEU A 115 7.36 22.74 -11.92
CA LEU A 115 7.39 24.15 -12.34
C LEU A 115 6.69 24.39 -13.69
N PRO A 116 6.83 23.51 -14.71
CA PRO A 116 6.12 23.64 -15.99
C PRO A 116 4.59 23.61 -15.88
N ASP A 117 4.02 23.01 -14.82
CA ASP A 117 2.56 22.98 -14.64
C ASP A 117 2.02 24.36 -14.24
N TYR A 118 2.81 25.16 -13.51
CA TYR A 118 2.46 26.54 -13.19
C TYR A 118 2.68 27.45 -14.39
N ASP A 119 3.76 27.22 -15.14
CA ASP A 119 4.05 27.90 -16.39
C ASP A 119 2.89 27.74 -17.38
N ALA A 120 2.38 26.52 -17.54
CA ALA A 120 1.21 26.24 -18.37
C ALA A 120 -0.10 26.87 -17.82
N LEU A 121 -0.29 26.89 -16.49
CA LEU A 121 -1.50 27.46 -15.87
C LEU A 121 -1.59 28.97 -16.05
N PHE A 122 -0.46 29.66 -15.93
CA PHE A 122 -0.38 31.12 -16.06
C PHE A 122 0.04 31.58 -17.46
N GLY A 123 0.29 30.64 -18.38
CA GLY A 123 0.69 30.93 -19.76
C GLY A 123 2.05 31.64 -19.87
N VAL A 124 2.94 31.40 -18.91
CA VAL A 124 4.27 32.01 -18.85
C VAL A 124 5.30 30.99 -19.30
N ASP A 125 6.19 31.36 -20.22
CA ASP A 125 7.25 30.47 -20.71
C ASP A 125 8.59 30.98 -20.17
N PHE A 126 9.02 30.42 -19.04
CA PHE A 126 10.34 30.68 -18.47
C PHE A 126 11.32 29.61 -18.94
N THR A 127 11.54 29.55 -20.26
CA THR A 127 12.67 28.76 -20.78
C THR A 127 13.96 29.51 -20.45
N PRO A 128 14.78 29.06 -19.47
CA PRO A 128 16.07 29.70 -19.23
C PRO A 128 16.90 29.51 -20.49
N THR A 129 17.33 30.60 -21.11
CA THR A 129 18.35 30.52 -22.16
C THR A 129 19.58 29.88 -21.52
N PRO A 130 20.04 28.71 -22.00
CA PRO A 130 21.25 28.10 -21.44
C PRO A 130 22.37 29.12 -21.58
N ILE A 131 22.99 29.47 -20.45
CA ILE A 131 24.19 30.30 -20.46
C ILE A 131 25.23 29.49 -21.24
N PRO A 132 25.76 29.99 -22.37
CA PRO A 132 26.74 29.24 -23.14
C PRO A 132 27.94 28.94 -22.25
N ASP A 133 28.31 27.66 -22.17
CA ASP A 133 29.47 27.21 -21.41
C ASP A 133 30.72 27.89 -21.99
N PRO A 134 31.47 28.70 -21.21
CA PRO A 134 32.64 29.43 -21.69
C PRO A 134 33.83 28.53 -22.07
N SER A 135 33.68 27.20 -21.93
CA SER A 135 34.66 26.18 -22.30
C SER A 135 34.43 25.56 -23.68
N SER A 136 33.37 25.96 -24.41
CA SER A 136 33.04 25.38 -25.72
C SER A 136 33.73 26.04 -26.92
N ASP A 137 34.47 27.13 -26.73
CA ASP A 137 35.25 27.77 -27.80
C ASP A 137 36.68 27.19 -27.87
N SER A 138 36.81 26.01 -28.49
CA SER A 138 38.11 25.46 -28.86
C SER A 138 38.02 24.64 -30.13
N SER A 139 38.08 25.31 -31.29
CA SER A 139 38.51 24.83 -32.62
C SER A 139 37.95 25.77 -33.69
N ARG A 140 38.66 26.42 -34.61
CA ARG A 140 40.02 26.36 -35.15
C ARG A 140 40.16 27.63 -35.99
N ASP A 141 41.26 28.37 -35.88
CA ASP A 141 41.76 29.13 -37.02
C ASP A 141 43.26 28.85 -37.14
N SER A 142 43.64 28.22 -38.25
CA SER A 142 45.03 27.94 -38.62
C SER A 142 45.38 28.83 -39.80
N PRO A 143 46.40 29.70 -39.69
CA PRO A 143 46.98 30.34 -40.86
C PRO A 143 48.40 29.80 -41.09
N ALA A 144 48.65 29.22 -42.27
CA ALA A 144 50.00 29.16 -42.86
C ALA A 144 49.88 28.73 -44.32
N GLU A 145 50.08 29.68 -45.24
CA GLU A 145 51.21 29.73 -46.17
C GLU A 145 50.86 30.67 -47.34
N GLU A 146 51.41 31.87 -47.27
CA GLU A 146 51.54 32.75 -48.43
C GLU A 146 52.85 32.39 -49.14
N VAL A 147 52.71 32.05 -50.41
CA VAL A 147 53.79 31.77 -51.36
C VAL A 147 54.45 33.09 -51.77
N SER A 148 55.79 33.18 -51.75
CA SER A 148 56.52 33.94 -52.78
C SER A 148 58.00 33.56 -52.88
N SER A 149 58.44 33.35 -54.12
CA SER A 149 59.75 32.88 -54.57
C SER A 149 60.59 34.05 -55.09
N SER A 150 61.91 34.06 -54.83
CA SER A 150 63.01 34.51 -55.71
C SER A 150 64.37 34.20 -55.08
#